data_AF-A0A497CD78-F1
#
_entry.id   AF-A0A497CD78-F1
#
_cell.length_a   1.000
_cell.length_b   1.000
_cell.length_c   1.000
_cell.angle_alpha   90.00
_cell.angle_beta   90.00
_cell.angle_gamma   90.00
#
_symmetry.space_group_name_H-M   'P 1'
#
loop_
_entity.id
_entity.type
_entity.pdbx_description
1 polymer ?
#
loop_
_entity_poly.entity_id
_entity_poly.type
_entity_poly.pdbx_seq_one_letter_code
_entity_poly.pdbx_strand_id
1 'polypeptide(L)'
;FYFDELYHATFIQGAIKLADLSYNFDYNWVINPIVNLVGRTGVLLSRGLGVFDSTVIDGLVNLVGRGGVLSAVFSGFFDNKVVDGIVNGLATVTGWIGTNILRPIQTGKVQNYLLVVLISVLALLGLYLVY
;
A
#
# COMPACT_ATOMS: atom_id res chain seq x y z
N PHE A 1 -5.29 -86.25 12.03
CA PHE A 1 -6.42 -85.32 11.93
C PHE A 1 -6.70 -84.56 13.23
N TYR A 2 -6.79 -85.19 14.41
CA TYR A 2 -7.08 -84.48 15.68
C TYR A 2 -6.04 -83.46 16.18
N PHE A 3 -4.74 -83.70 15.95
CA PHE A 3 -3.67 -82.80 16.43
C PHE A 3 -3.63 -81.45 15.70
N ASP A 4 -3.98 -81.43 14.41
CA ASP A 4 -3.98 -80.22 13.58
C ASP A 4 -5.13 -79.27 13.99
N GLU A 5 -6.31 -79.84 14.26
CA GLU A 5 -7.48 -79.08 14.73
C GLU A 5 -7.27 -78.52 16.14
N LEU A 6 -6.68 -79.31 17.04
CA LEU A 6 -6.30 -78.85 18.38
C LEU A 6 -5.28 -77.70 18.30
N TYR A 7 -4.25 -77.84 17.46
CA TYR A 7 -3.23 -76.82 17.25
C TYR A 7 -3.83 -75.53 16.66
N HIS A 8 -4.71 -75.66 15.67
CA HIS A 8 -5.35 -74.53 15.03
C HIS A 8 -6.29 -73.77 15.97
N ALA A 9 -7.08 -74.49 16.78
CA ALA A 9 -8.04 -73.90 17.71
C ALA A 9 -7.40 -73.24 18.93
N THR A 10 -6.26 -73.75 19.40
CA THR A 10 -5.61 -73.26 20.62
C THR A 10 -4.51 -72.25 20.34
N PHE A 11 -3.57 -72.58 19.45
CA PHE A 11 -2.41 -71.74 19.20
C PHE A 11 -2.65 -70.70 18.12
N ILE A 12 -3.20 -71.08 16.96
CA ILE A 12 -3.42 -70.13 15.85
C ILE A 12 -4.52 -69.13 16.21
N GLN A 13 -5.71 -69.59 16.61
CA GLN A 13 -6.80 -68.70 17.02
C GLN A 13 -6.46 -67.88 18.28
N GLY A 14 -5.68 -68.45 19.20
CA GLY A 14 -5.16 -67.72 20.36
C GLY A 14 -4.25 -66.57 19.95
N ALA A 15 -3.31 -66.82 19.03
CA ALA A 15 -2.41 -65.79 18.50
C ALA A 15 -3.17 -64.70 17.72
N ILE A 16 -4.16 -65.08 16.90
CA ILE A 16 -5.01 -64.11 16.17
C ILE A 16 -5.76 -63.20 17.15
N LYS A 17 -6.39 -63.77 18.18
CA LYS A 17 -7.10 -62.96 19.19
C LYS A 17 -6.18 -62.01 19.96
N LEU A 18 -4.95 -62.43 20.26
CA LEU A 18 -3.95 -61.56 20.90
C LEU A 18 -3.47 -60.45 19.95
N ALA A 19 -3.33 -60.75 18.66
CA ALA A 19 -3.01 -59.75 17.64
C ALA A 19 -4.15 -58.73 17.49
N ASP A 20 -5.41 -59.18 17.45
CA ASP A 20 -6.58 -58.31 17.37
C ASP A 20 -6.72 -57.44 18.63
N LEU A 21 -6.48 -58.01 19.82
CA LEU A 21 -6.47 -57.26 21.07
C LEU A 21 -5.39 -56.17 21.04
N SER A 22 -4.18 -56.52 20.60
CA SER A 22 -3.05 -55.59 20.51
C SER A 22 -3.31 -54.48 19.49
N TYR A 23 -3.87 -54.83 18.32
CA TYR A 23 -4.27 -53.87 17.31
C TYR A 23 -5.38 -52.94 17.80
N ASN A 24 -6.42 -53.48 18.45
CA ASN A 24 -7.52 -52.66 18.95
C ASN A 24 -7.06 -51.70 20.07
N PHE A 25 -6.17 -52.16 20.94
CA PHE A 25 -5.57 -51.33 21.98
C PHE A 25 -4.71 -50.22 21.35
N ASP A 26 -3.73 -50.56 20.51
CA ASP A 26 -2.82 -49.59 19.93
C ASP A 26 -3.53 -48.64 18.96
N TYR A 27 -4.25 -49.19 17.98
CA TYR A 27 -4.84 -48.39 16.92
C TYR A 27 -6.12 -47.67 17.37
N ASN A 28 -7.12 -48.38 17.90
CA ASN A 28 -8.43 -47.79 18.18
C ASN A 28 -8.49 -47.05 19.52
N TRP A 29 -7.80 -47.54 20.55
CA TRP A 29 -7.87 -46.93 21.88
C TRP A 29 -6.79 -45.88 22.11
N VAL A 30 -5.61 -46.02 21.50
CA VAL A 30 -4.50 -45.08 21.69
C VAL A 30 -4.35 -44.14 20.50
N ILE A 31 -3.99 -44.65 19.32
CA ILE A 31 -3.60 -43.83 18.17
C ILE A 31 -4.77 -43.00 17.63
N ASN A 32 -5.91 -43.63 17.35
CA ASN A 32 -7.07 -42.95 16.73
C ASN A 32 -7.56 -41.75 17.56
N PRO A 33 -7.80 -41.86 18.88
CA PRO A 33 -8.24 -40.72 19.68
C PRO A 33 -7.22 -39.58 19.70
N ILE A 34 -5.92 -39.89 19.78
CA ILE A 34 -4.85 -38.89 19.78
C ILE A 34 -4.80 -38.16 18.44
N VAL A 35 -4.79 -38.89 17.32
CA VAL A 35 -4.76 -38.31 15.97
C VAL A 35 -6.00 -37.45 15.72
N ASN A 36 -7.19 -37.94 16.09
CA ASN A 36 -8.42 -37.17 15.97
C ASN A 36 -8.43 -35.93 16.86
N LEU A 37 -7.90 -36.01 18.07
CA LEU A 37 -7.77 -34.86 18.96
C LEU A 37 -6.87 -33.79 18.35
N VAL A 38 -5.67 -34.17 17.90
CA VAL A 38 -4.71 -33.26 17.25
C VAL A 38 -5.30 -32.64 15.98
N GLY A 39 -5.99 -33.44 15.16
CA GLY A 39 -6.66 -32.92 13.96
C GLY A 39 -7.75 -31.91 14.29
N ARG A 40 -8.61 -32.21 15.27
CA ARG A 40 -9.70 -31.31 15.69
C ARG A 40 -9.16 -30.02 16.31
N THR A 41 -8.16 -30.10 17.19
CA THR A 41 -7.54 -28.91 17.78
C THR A 41 -6.86 -28.06 16.72
N GLY A 42 -6.16 -28.68 15.75
CA GLY A 42 -5.56 -27.99 14.62
C GLY A 42 -6.60 -27.22 13.78
N VAL A 43 -7.72 -27.85 13.44
CA VAL A 43 -8.80 -27.18 12.69
C VAL A 43 -9.44 -26.05 13.49
N LEU A 44 -9.64 -26.22 14.80
CA LEU A 44 -10.19 -25.16 15.65
C LEU A 44 -9.26 -23.94 15.72
N LEU A 45 -7.95 -24.17 15.90
CA LEU A 45 -6.95 -23.10 15.91
C LEU A 45 -6.87 -22.41 14.55
N SER A 46 -6.85 -23.17 13.46
CA SER A 46 -6.84 -22.63 12.10
C SER A 46 -8.05 -21.74 11.83
N ARG A 47 -9.25 -22.15 12.25
CA ARG A 47 -10.46 -21.32 12.16
C ARG A 47 -10.36 -20.04 12.99
N GLY A 48 -9.84 -20.14 14.21
CA GLY A 48 -9.63 -18.98 15.08
C GLY A 48 -8.67 -17.96 14.46
N LEU A 49 -7.54 -18.45 13.92
CA LEU A 49 -6.58 -17.62 13.20
C LEU A 49 -7.19 -17.00 11.93
N GLY A 50 -8.02 -17.74 11.20
CA GLY A 50 -8.71 -17.20 10.02
C GLY A 50 -9.69 -16.08 10.35
N VAL A 51 -10.45 -16.19 11.45
CA VAL A 51 -11.32 -15.11 11.92
C VAL A 51 -10.51 -13.89 12.36
N PHE A 52 -9.39 -14.12 13.07
CA PHE A 52 -8.50 -13.03 13.46
C PHE A 52 -7.92 -12.30 12.24
N ASP A 53 -7.43 -13.04 11.25
CA ASP A 53 -6.90 -12.47 10.00
C ASP A 53 -7.94 -11.62 9.27
N SER A 54 -9.10 -12.21 8.96
CA SER A 54 -10.19 -11.54 8.23
C SER A 54 -10.88 -10.40 8.98
N THR A 55 -10.76 -10.33 10.31
CA THR A 55 -11.39 -9.25 11.10
C THR A 55 -10.36 -8.18 11.47
N VAL A 56 -9.23 -8.60 12.01
CA VAL A 56 -8.23 -7.69 12.58
C VAL A 56 -7.22 -7.28 11.52
N ILE A 57 -6.59 -8.24 10.85
CA ILE A 57 -5.55 -7.93 9.86
C ILE A 57 -6.16 -7.19 8.67
N ASP A 58 -7.22 -7.73 8.08
CA ASP A 58 -7.95 -7.06 7.00
C ASP A 58 -8.51 -5.70 7.44
N GLY A 59 -9.02 -5.59 8.67
CA GLY A 59 -9.50 -4.33 9.23
C GLY A 59 -8.41 -3.26 9.29
N LEU A 60 -7.22 -3.61 9.77
CA LEU A 60 -6.05 -2.72 9.84
C LEU A 60 -5.57 -2.32 8.44
N VAL A 61 -5.46 -3.28 7.52
CA VAL A 61 -5.07 -3.01 6.12
C VAL A 61 -6.04 -2.04 5.46
N ASN A 62 -7.36 -2.26 5.63
CA ASN A 62 -8.38 -1.37 5.11
C ASN A 62 -8.32 0.03 5.74
N LEU A 63 -8.04 0.14 7.03
CA LEU A 63 -7.88 1.42 7.72
C LEU A 63 -6.69 2.20 7.18
N VAL A 64 -5.53 1.56 7.01
CA VAL A 64 -4.34 2.17 6.41
C VAL A 64 -4.65 2.63 4.98
N GLY A 65 -5.30 1.78 4.18
CA GLY A 65 -5.71 2.14 2.81
C GLY A 65 -6.62 3.36 2.76
N ARG A 66 -7.66 3.39 3.60
CA ARG A 66 -8.58 4.54 3.69
C ARG A 66 -7.88 5.80 4.19
N GLY A 67 -6.97 5.67 5.15
CA GLY A 67 -6.15 6.78 5.65
C GLY A 67 -5.25 7.38 4.57
N GLY A 68 -4.65 6.53 3.74
CA GLY A 68 -3.87 6.96 2.58
C GLY A 68 -4.71 7.73 1.56
N VAL A 69 -5.90 7.23 1.22
CA VAL A 69 -6.82 7.93 0.30
C VAL A 69 -7.25 9.29 0.87
N LEU A 70 -7.60 9.37 2.14
CA LEU A 70 -7.97 10.65 2.78
C LEU A 70 -6.82 11.65 2.74
N SER A 71 -5.59 11.20 3.01
CA SER A 71 -4.39 12.03 2.96
C SER A 71 -4.12 12.54 1.53
N ALA A 72 -4.30 11.69 0.52
CA ALA A 72 -4.17 12.07 -0.87
C ALA A 72 -5.23 13.09 -1.30
N VAL A 73 -6.49 12.94 -0.86
CA VAL A 73 -7.55 13.92 -1.11
C VAL A 73 -7.21 15.27 -0.50
N PHE A 74 -6.73 15.30 0.74
CA PHE A 74 -6.33 16.54 1.40
C PHE A 74 -5.14 17.20 0.68
N SER A 75 -4.11 16.42 0.34
CA SER A 75 -2.97 16.89 -0.42
C SER A 75 -3.39 17.45 -1.78
N GLY A 76 -4.28 16.74 -2.49
CA GLY A 76 -4.80 17.17 -3.78
C GLY A 76 -5.62 18.46 -3.68
N PHE A 77 -6.42 18.64 -2.63
CA PHE A 77 -7.12 19.91 -2.41
C PHE A 77 -6.14 21.06 -2.21
N PHE A 78 -5.12 20.87 -1.37
CA PHE A 78 -4.11 21.89 -1.11
C PHE A 78 -3.34 22.26 -2.38
N ASP A 79 -2.90 21.26 -3.15
CA ASP A 79 -2.16 21.46 -4.39
C ASP A 79 -3.00 22.21 -5.43
N ASN A 80 -4.19 21.70 -5.77
CA ASN A 80 -5.04 22.27 -6.81
C ASN A 80 -5.64 23.66 -6.46
N LYS A 81 -5.79 23.99 -5.17
CA LYS A 81 -6.41 25.26 -4.75
C LYS A 81 -5.39 26.30 -4.31
N VAL A 82 -4.38 25.88 -3.54
CA VAL A 82 -3.40 26.78 -2.97
C VAL A 82 -2.21 26.90 -3.89
N VAL A 83 -1.54 25.79 -4.20
CA VAL A 83 -0.30 25.80 -4.99
C VAL A 83 -0.59 26.28 -6.41
N ASP A 84 -1.52 25.62 -7.11
CA ASP A 84 -1.93 26.00 -8.46
C ASP A 84 -2.52 27.40 -8.51
N GLY A 85 -3.28 27.79 -7.48
CA GLY A 85 -3.84 29.14 -7.39
C GLY A 85 -2.74 30.21 -7.36
N ILE A 86 -1.71 30.00 -6.54
CA ILE A 86 -0.55 30.91 -6.45
C ILE A 86 0.23 30.91 -7.78
N VAL A 87 0.56 29.73 -8.31
CA VAL A 87 1.38 29.59 -9.53
C VAL A 87 0.66 30.23 -10.73
N ASN A 88 -0.61 29.92 -10.94
CA ASN A 88 -1.40 30.50 -12.03
C ASN A 88 -1.65 32.00 -11.83
N GLY A 89 -1.81 32.45 -10.58
CA GLY A 89 -1.89 33.87 -10.25
C GLY A 89 -0.62 34.62 -10.65
N LEU A 90 0.55 34.09 -10.28
CA LEU A 90 1.85 34.66 -10.67
C LEU A 90 2.05 34.66 -12.19
N ALA A 91 1.67 33.59 -12.88
CA ALA A 91 1.71 33.51 -14.34
C ALA A 91 0.81 34.57 -14.99
N THR A 92 -0.38 34.80 -14.42
CA THR A 92 -1.32 35.82 -14.89
C THR A 92 -0.75 37.22 -14.73
N VAL A 93 -0.19 37.54 -13.56
CA VAL A 93 0.41 38.86 -13.27
C VAL A 93 1.61 39.11 -14.18
N THR A 94 2.55 38.16 -14.27
CA THR A 94 3.75 38.31 -15.10
C THR A 94 3.40 38.38 -16.59
N GLY A 95 2.46 37.56 -17.06
CA GLY A 95 1.95 37.59 -18.42
C GLY A 95 1.26 38.92 -18.76
N TRP A 96 0.48 39.47 -17.82
CA TRP A 96 -0.15 40.78 -17.98
C TRP A 96 0.87 41.91 -18.10
N ILE A 97 1.90 41.93 -17.23
CA ILE A 97 2.99 42.91 -17.31
C ILE A 97 3.72 42.79 -18.65
N GLY A 98 4.09 41.58 -19.05
CA GLY A 98 4.78 41.34 -20.32
C GLY A 98 3.98 41.85 -21.52
N THR A 99 2.68 41.56 -21.55
CA THR A 99 1.82 41.85 -22.70
C THR A 99 1.37 43.30 -22.76
N ASN A 100 1.01 43.91 -21.63
CA ASN A 100 0.39 45.23 -21.60
C ASN A 100 1.36 46.36 -21.28
N ILE A 101 2.48 46.07 -20.61
CA ILE A 101 3.47 47.09 -20.23
C ILE A 101 4.72 46.95 -21.09
N LEU A 102 5.36 45.79 -21.08
CA LEU A 102 6.68 45.63 -21.70
C LEU A 102 6.60 45.56 -23.23
N ARG A 103 5.66 44.79 -23.79
CA ARG A 103 5.53 44.61 -25.24
C ARG A 103 5.22 45.93 -25.98
N PRO A 104 4.33 46.82 -25.52
CA PRO A 104 4.04 48.08 -26.22
C PRO A 104 5.21 49.07 -26.25
N ILE A 105 6.19 48.97 -25.34
CA ILE A 105 7.42 49.79 -25.37
C ILE A 105 8.21 49.52 -26.67
N GLN A 106 8.16 48.28 -27.18
CA GLN A 106 8.78 47.91 -28.44
C GLN A 106 7.83 48.21 -29.61
N THR A 107 7.91 49.42 -30.14
CA THR A 107 7.01 49.91 -31.22
C THR A 107 7.46 49.49 -32.62
N GLY A 108 8.66 48.93 -32.77
CA GLY A 108 9.24 48.56 -34.07
C GLY A 108 9.75 49.72 -34.93
N LYS A 109 9.60 50.98 -34.46
CA LYS A 109 10.09 52.18 -35.17
C LYS A 109 11.49 52.56 -34.70
N VAL A 110 12.47 52.61 -35.62
CA VAL A 110 13.88 52.96 -35.33
C VAL A 110 14.01 54.30 -34.60
N GLN A 111 13.17 55.28 -34.93
CA GLN A 111 13.18 56.60 -34.28
C GLN A 111 12.89 56.51 -32.77
N ASN A 112 12.02 55.58 -32.36
CA ASN A 112 11.66 55.40 -30.95
C ASN A 112 12.85 54.86 -30.14
N TYR A 113 13.65 53.97 -30.74
CA TYR A 113 14.88 53.46 -30.12
C TYR A 113 15.96 54.54 -30.00
N LEU A 114 16.15 55.36 -31.05
CA LEU A 114 17.10 56.49 -31.01
C LEU A 114 16.72 57.51 -29.92
N LEU A 115 15.42 57.79 -29.75
CA LEU A 115 14.92 58.65 -28.68
C LEU A 115 15.26 58.09 -27.29
N VAL A 116 15.03 56.79 -27.07
CA VAL A 116 15.35 56.11 -25.80
C VAL A 116 16.85 56.17 -25.51
N VAL A 117 17.71 55.95 -26.51
CA VAL A 117 19.17 56.05 -26.35
C VAL A 117 19.58 57.47 -25.96
N LEU A 118 19.08 58.49 -26.65
CA LEU A 118 19.39 59.89 -26.35
C LEU A 118 18.98 60.26 -24.91
N ILE A 119 17.75 59.92 -24.51
CA ILE A 119 17.26 60.17 -23.14
C ILE A 119 18.15 59.45 -22.11
N SER A 120 18.52 58.20 -22.38
CA SER A 120 19.38 57.41 -21.49
C SER A 120 20.75 58.05 -21.30
N VAL A 121 21.37 58.54 -22.38
CA VAL A 121 22.67 59.24 -22.32
C VAL A 121 22.56 60.54 -21.51
N LEU A 122 21.52 61.35 -21.76
CA LEU A 122 21.31 62.59 -21.01
C LEU A 122 21.04 62.33 -19.52
N ALA A 123 20.27 61.29 -19.19
CA ALA A 123 20.01 60.90 -17.81
C ALA A 123 21.28 60.43 -17.09
N LEU A 124 22.11 59.61 -17.74
CA LEU A 124 23.40 59.18 -17.19
C LEU A 124 24.37 60.35 -17.01
N LEU A 125 24.40 61.29 -17.96
CA LEU A 125 25.25 62.47 -17.89
C LEU A 125 24.78 63.41 -16.77
N GLY A 126 23.47 63.59 -16.60
CA GLY A 126 22.90 64.31 -15.46
C GLY A 126 23.23 63.65 -14.12
N LEU A 127 23.13 62.31 -14.02
CA LEU A 127 23.53 61.56 -12.84
C LEU A 127 25.01 61.79 -12.52
N TYR A 128 25.90 61.69 -13.52
CA TYR A 128 27.34 61.91 -13.37
C TYR A 128 27.72 63.35 -12.96
N LEU A 129 26.92 64.34 -13.33
CA LEU A 129 27.18 65.73 -12.91
C LEU A 129 26.69 66.03 -11.50
N VAL A 130 25.73 65.25 -10.99
CA VAL A 130 25.16 65.41 -9.64
C VAL A 130 25.96 64.65 -8.58
N TYR A 131 26.56 63.51 -8.95
CA TYR A 131 27.40 62.67 -8.08
C TYR A 131 28.86 62.74 -8.50
#